data_AF-A0A379AXJ7-F1
#
_entry.id   AF-A0A379AXJ7-F1
#
_cell.length_a   1.000
_cell.length_b   1.000
_cell.length_c   1.000
_cell.angle_alpha   90.00
_cell.angle_beta   90.00
_cell.angle_gamma   90.00
#
_symmetry.space_group_name_H-M   'P 1'
#
loop_
_entity.id
_entity.type
_entity.pdbx_description
1 polymer ?
#
loop_
_entity_poly.entity_id
_entity_poly.type
_entity_poly.pdbx_seq_one_letter_code
_entity_poly.pdbx_strand_id
1 'polypeptide(L)'
;MTGGNGAVELFSMMGIGGVLEIVGGALLILGLFTRPVAFILSGMMAVAYFQIHASLDNVLLPIVNKGELAALYSLVFLNFVFLGAGAFALDNKVCKKS
;
A
#
# COMPACT_ATOMS: atom_id res chain seq x y z
N MET A 1 -16.67 13.54 8.62
CA MET A 1 -17.62 13.25 7.52
C MET A 1 -18.45 11.98 7.78
N THR A 2 -18.61 11.51 9.01
CA THR A 2 -19.55 10.42 9.36
C THR A 2 -20.66 10.99 10.23
N GLY A 3 -21.87 11.13 9.69
CA GLY A 3 -23.02 11.73 10.38
C GLY A 3 -23.60 10.84 11.51
N GLY A 4 -22.78 10.41 12.46
CA GLY A 4 -23.20 9.63 13.63
C GLY A 4 -23.14 8.10 13.50
N ASN A 5 -22.87 7.57 12.30
CA ASN A 5 -22.59 6.15 12.08
C ASN A 5 -21.09 5.98 11.81
N GLY A 6 -20.29 5.66 12.82
CA GLY A 6 -18.82 5.52 12.68
C GLY A 6 -18.35 4.39 11.75
N ALA A 7 -19.27 3.66 11.13
CA ALA A 7 -18.97 2.61 10.17
C ALA A 7 -18.73 3.21 8.78
N VAL A 8 -17.54 2.98 8.23
CA VAL A 8 -17.23 3.22 6.82
C VAL A 8 -17.80 2.04 6.02
N GLU A 9 -18.52 2.30 4.93
CA GLU A 9 -19.03 1.24 4.06
C GLU A 9 -17.88 0.43 3.46
N LEU A 10 -17.98 -0.90 3.54
CA LEU A 10 -16.90 -1.81 3.14
C LEU A 10 -16.55 -1.69 1.64
N PHE A 11 -17.55 -1.47 0.80
CA PHE A 11 -17.39 -1.28 -0.64
C PHE A 11 -17.17 0.19 -1.05
N SER A 12 -16.92 1.09 -0.10
CA SER A 12 -16.50 2.46 -0.39
C SER A 12 -15.01 2.52 -0.71
N MET A 13 -14.54 3.61 -1.32
CA MET A 13 -13.12 3.77 -1.64
C MET A 13 -12.22 3.73 -0.38
N MET A 14 -12.71 4.27 0.73
CA MET A 14 -12.02 4.20 2.02
C MET A 14 -12.11 2.79 2.65
N GLY A 15 -13.24 2.10 2.50
CA GLY A 15 -13.41 0.72 2.98
C GLY A 15 -12.51 -0.27 2.25
N ILE A 16 -12.47 -0.21 0.92
CA ILE A 16 -11.59 -1.03 0.08
C ILE A 16 -10.12 -0.71 0.39
N GLY A 17 -9.78 0.56 0.55
CA GLY A 17 -8.43 0.98 0.96
C GLY A 17 -8.02 0.39 2.31
N GLY A 18 -8.89 0.44 3.32
CA GLY A 18 -8.62 -0.17 4.62
C GLY A 18 -8.44 -1.68 4.55
N VAL A 19 -9.27 -2.39 3.77
CA VAL A 19 -9.12 -3.85 3.59
C VAL A 19 -7.80 -4.18 2.90
N LEU A 20 -7.43 -3.45 1.84
CA LEU A 20 -6.17 -3.65 1.14
C LEU A 20 -4.96 -3.38 2.04
N GLU A 21 -5.01 -2.33 2.86
CA GLU A 21 -3.94 -2.00 3.79
C GLU A 21 -3.72 -3.11 4.83
N ILE A 22 -4.80 -3.60 5.45
CA ILE A 22 -4.70 -4.64 6.48
C ILE A 22 -4.31 -5.98 5.89
N VAL A 23 -5.00 -6.43 4.84
CA VAL A 23 -4.73 -7.73 4.22
C VAL A 23 -3.39 -7.72 3.50
N GLY A 24 -3.12 -6.67 2.71
CA GLY A 24 -1.86 -6.52 1.99
C GLY A 24 -0.67 -6.34 2.93
N GLY A 25 -0.81 -5.56 4.00
CA GLY A 25 0.22 -5.41 5.03
C GLY A 25 0.53 -6.74 5.74
N ALA A 26 -0.50 -7.50 6.12
CA ALA A 26 -0.32 -8.82 6.71
C ALA A 26 0.40 -9.79 5.76
N LEU A 27 0.02 -9.82 4.48
CA LEU A 27 0.67 -10.64 3.46
C LEU A 27 2.14 -10.23 3.24
N LEU A 28 2.45 -8.92 3.21
CA LEU A 28 3.82 -8.43 3.12
C LEU A 28 4.67 -8.81 4.33
N ILE A 29 4.14 -8.67 5.56
CA ILE A 29 4.84 -9.04 6.79
C ILE A 29 5.16 -10.54 6.81
N LEU A 30 4.20 -11.37 6.40
CA LEU A 30 4.41 -12.82 6.28
C LEU A 30 5.33 -13.18 5.11
N GLY A 31 5.58 -12.25 4.18
CA GLY A 31 6.35 -12.50 2.97
C GLY A 31 5.65 -13.45 2.00
N LEU A 32 4.31 -13.46 1.98
CA LEU A 32 3.53 -14.27 1.06
C LEU A 32 3.09 -13.41 -0.14
N PHE A 33 3.29 -13.91 -1.36
CA PHE A 33 2.93 -13.19 -2.60
C PHE A 33 3.44 -11.73 -2.62
N THR A 34 4.66 -11.50 -2.11
CA THR A 34 5.18 -10.15 -1.85
C THR A 34 5.18 -9.27 -3.09
N ARG A 35 5.50 -9.83 -4.27
CA ARG A 35 5.54 -9.07 -5.53
C ARG A 35 4.17 -8.52 -5.96
N PRO A 36 3.12 -9.34 -6.16
CA PRO A 36 1.81 -8.83 -6.56
C PRO A 36 1.16 -7.96 -5.47
N VAL A 37 1.33 -8.31 -4.19
CA VAL A 37 0.77 -7.52 -3.09
C VAL A 37 1.43 -6.13 -3.02
N ALA A 38 2.76 -6.07 -3.15
CA ALA A 38 3.48 -4.80 -3.14
C ALA A 38 3.12 -3.92 -4.35
N PHE A 39 2.87 -4.50 -5.52
CA PHE A 39 2.44 -3.76 -6.70
C PHE A 39 1.08 -3.09 -6.49
N ILE A 40 0.11 -3.82 -5.93
CA ILE A 40 -1.22 -3.29 -5.64
C ILE A 40 -1.15 -2.19 -4.59
N LEU A 41 -0.42 -2.41 -3.48
CA LEU A 41 -0.27 -1.41 -2.42
C LEU A 41 0.47 -0.16 -2.88
N SER A 42 1.49 -0.31 -3.73
CA SER A 42 2.19 0.82 -4.36
C SER A 42 1.22 1.66 -5.19
N GLY A 43 0.43 1.02 -6.06
CA GLY A 43 -0.58 1.70 -6.87
C GLY A 43 -1.65 2.42 -6.03
N MET A 44 -2.12 1.79 -4.96
CA MET A 44 -3.09 2.41 -4.03
C MET A 44 -2.52 3.69 -3.41
N MET A 45 -1.28 3.65 -2.89
CA MET A 45 -0.65 4.81 -2.27
C MET A 45 -0.34 5.91 -3.29
N ALA A 46 0.05 5.54 -4.51
CA ALA A 46 0.24 6.49 -5.60
C ALA A 46 -1.07 7.21 -5.94
N VAL A 47 -2.16 6.46 -6.14
CA VAL A 47 -3.48 7.03 -6.43
C VAL A 47 -3.96 7.93 -5.27
N ALA A 48 -3.76 7.51 -4.02
CA ALA A 48 -4.08 8.32 -2.84
C ALA A 48 -3.27 9.63 -2.79
N TYR A 49 -1.98 9.59 -3.14
CA TYR A 49 -1.16 10.79 -3.27
C TYR A 49 -1.74 11.74 -4.32
N PHE A 50 -2.08 11.23 -5.50
CA PHE A 50 -2.63 12.06 -6.57
C PHE A 50 -3.99 12.67 -6.23
N GLN A 51 -4.84 11.93 -5.52
CA GLN A 51 -6.18 12.42 -5.17
C GLN A 51 -6.19 13.43 -4.03
N ILE A 52 -5.33 13.26 -3.03
CA ILE A 52 -5.37 14.06 -1.78
C ILE A 52 -4.33 15.19 -1.81
N HIS A 53 -3.16 14.95 -2.41
CA HIS A 53 -1.99 15.83 -2.28
C HIS A 53 -1.48 16.41 -3.60
N ALA A 54 -1.85 15.86 -4.76
CA ALA A 54 -1.43 16.39 -6.06
C ALA A 54 -2.36 17.49 -6.61
N SER A 55 -2.84 18.37 -5.75
CA SER A 55 -3.35 19.67 -6.20
C SER A 55 -2.25 20.34 -7.02
N LEU A 56 -2.61 20.84 -8.20
CA LEU A 56 -1.76 21.17 -9.37
C LEU A 56 -0.43 21.93 -9.12
N ASP A 57 -0.21 22.50 -7.94
CA ASP A 57 0.87 23.44 -7.70
C ASP A 57 2.21 22.80 -7.28
N ASN A 58 2.27 21.55 -6.80
CA ASN A 58 3.52 20.99 -6.25
C ASN A 58 3.67 19.45 -6.37
N VAL A 59 3.12 18.82 -7.41
CA VAL A 59 3.04 17.34 -7.52
C VAL A 59 4.39 16.61 -7.33
N LEU A 60 5.49 17.21 -7.76
CA LEU A 60 6.84 16.63 -7.69
C LEU A 60 7.54 16.88 -6.34
N LEU A 61 6.91 17.63 -5.42
CA LEU A 61 7.47 17.99 -4.12
C LEU A 61 6.55 17.50 -2.98
N PRO A 62 6.57 16.19 -2.65
CA PRO A 62 5.73 15.62 -1.58
C PRO A 62 5.92 16.31 -0.22
N ILE A 63 7.12 16.84 0.04
CA ILE A 63 7.48 17.59 1.25
C ILE A 63 6.64 18.86 1.38
N VAL A 64 6.34 19.54 0.28
CA VAL A 64 5.60 20.82 0.30
C VAL A 64 4.09 20.59 0.45
N ASN A 65 3.57 19.46 -0.04
CA ASN A 65 2.14 19.11 0.06
C ASN A 65 1.79 18.17 1.21
N LYS A 66 2.72 17.84 2.12
CA LYS A 66 2.51 16.85 3.20
C LYS A 66 2.18 15.44 2.70
N GLY A 67 2.42 15.14 1.43
CA GLY A 67 2.21 13.83 0.83
C GLY A 67 3.43 12.91 0.91
N GLU A 68 4.42 13.29 1.72
CA GLU A 68 5.69 12.56 1.90
C GLU A 68 5.48 11.08 2.20
N LEU A 69 4.58 10.74 3.13
CA LEU A 69 4.33 9.35 3.51
C LEU A 69 3.70 8.54 2.38
N ALA A 70 2.75 9.12 1.65
CA ALA A 70 2.10 8.44 0.53
C ALA A 70 3.10 8.18 -0.62
N ALA A 71 3.96 9.16 -0.93
CA ALA A 71 5.02 8.99 -1.91
C ALA A 71 6.07 7.97 -1.46
N LEU A 72 6.50 8.03 -0.19
CA LEU A 72 7.47 7.09 0.38
C LEU A 72 6.94 5.65 0.37
N TYR A 73 5.73 5.42 0.87
CA TYR A 73 5.13 4.08 0.87
C TYR A 73 4.92 3.57 -0.56
N SER A 74 4.48 4.41 -1.49
CA SER A 74 4.36 4.05 -2.90
C SER A 74 5.69 3.53 -3.46
N LEU A 75 6.79 4.27 -3.24
CA LEU A 75 8.11 3.90 -3.74
C LEU A 75 8.71 2.69 -3.01
N VAL A 76 8.54 2.58 -1.69
CA VAL A 76 9.01 1.43 -0.90
C VAL A 76 8.29 0.15 -1.32
N PHE A 77 6.97 0.20 -1.50
CA PHE A 77 6.22 -0.95 -2.01
C PHE A 77 6.61 -1.27 -3.46
N LEU A 78 6.78 -0.26 -4.32
CA LEU A 78 7.28 -0.49 -5.68
C LEU A 78 8.66 -1.19 -5.67
N ASN A 79 9.54 -0.79 -4.76
CA ASN A 79 10.84 -1.41 -4.56
C ASN A 79 10.71 -2.90 -4.18
N PHE A 80 9.76 -3.26 -3.32
CA PHE A 80 9.46 -4.67 -3.00
C PHE A 80 8.94 -5.48 -4.17
N VAL A 81 8.37 -4.87 -5.21
CA VAL A 81 8.02 -5.57 -6.46
C VAL A 81 9.28 -6.11 -7.13
N PHE A 82 10.37 -5.33 -7.15
CA PHE A 82 11.62 -5.70 -7.80
C PHE A 82 12.52 -6.58 -6.91
N LEU A 83 12.73 -6.19 -5.65
CA LEU A 83 13.55 -6.97 -4.71
C LEU A 83 12.87 -8.28 -4.27
N GLY A 84 11.54 -8.31 -4.26
CA GLY A 84 10.77 -9.45 -3.78
C GLY A 84 10.83 -9.65 -2.27
N ALA A 85 10.47 -10.86 -1.84
CA ALA A 85 10.40 -11.24 -0.44
C ALA A 85 11.80 -11.56 0.12
N GLY A 86 12.12 -11.07 1.33
CA GLY A 86 13.42 -11.30 1.98
C GLY A 86 13.65 -12.76 2.40
N ALA A 87 14.85 -13.07 2.91
CA ALA A 87 15.24 -14.43 3.31
C ALA A 87 14.30 -15.09 4.34
N PHE A 88 13.60 -14.30 5.16
CA PHE A 88 12.64 -14.75 6.16
C PHE A 88 11.21 -14.93 5.64
N ALA A 89 10.96 -14.71 4.35
CA ALA A 89 9.63 -14.87 3.76
C ALA A 89 9.09 -16.29 3.98
N LEU A 90 7.82 -16.39 4.40
CA LEU A 90 7.18 -17.69 4.62
C LEU A 90 7.07 -18.48 3.31
N ASP A 91 6.97 -17.79 2.17
CA ASP A 91 7.00 -18.36 0.82
C ASP A 91 8.23 -19.26 0.60
N ASN A 92 9.41 -18.83 1.06
CA ASN A 92 10.66 -19.60 0.98
C ASN A 92 10.63 -20.89 1.82
N LYS A 93 9.82 -20.96 2.87
CA LYS A 93 9.68 -22.16 3.72
C LYS A 93 8.58 -23.10 3.21
N VAL A 94 7.53 -22.55 2.61
CA VAL A 94 6.45 -23.33 1.99
C VAL A 94 6.94 -24.02 0.72
N CYS A 95 7.80 -23.36 -0.06
CA CYS A 95 8.35 -23.93 -1.30
C CYS A 95 9.54 -24.89 -1.10
N LYS A 96 10.08 -25.03 0.13
CA LYS A 96 11.24 -25.89 0.45
C LYS A 96 10.86 -27.25 1.06
N LYS A 97 9.60 -27.68 0.91
CA LYS A 97 9.18 -29.07 1.15
C LYS A 97 9.00 -29.79 -0.19
N SER A 98 10.10 -30.21 -0.79
CA SER A 98 10.18 -31.47 -1.56
C SER A 98 11.63 -31.91 -1.69
#